data_AF-A0ABD4S8I2-F1
#
_entry.id   AF-A0ABD4S8I2-F1
#
_cell.length_a   1.000
_cell.length_b   1.000
_cell.length_c   1.000
_cell.angle_alpha   90.00
_cell.angle_beta   90.00
_cell.angle_gamma   90.00
#
_symmetry.space_group_name_H-M   'P 1'
#
loop_
_entity.id
_entity.type
_entity.pdbx_description
1 polymer ?
#
loop_
_entity_poly.entity_id
_entity_poly.type
_entity_poly.pdbx_seq_one_letter_code
_entity_poly.pdbx_strand_id
1 'polypeptide(L)'
;MAVFRQIYTSFWTDPKVQEEFSVEDKTFFMYLLTNSHSTQIGIYQITKKQIAFEIGWTLEVANAVMDRFINHHKNIKYNTETREIAIKNWGKYNLTKGGKPIVDLLNKELKEVKDIELIKYVIPSIEKSDIRKIFEDYYEMAKNGDSYDTSTIRERVVPRYG
;
A
#
# COMPACT_ATOMS: atom_id res chain seq x y z
N MET A 1 -11.36 9.45 -12.98
CA MET A 1 -9.97 9.96 -13.12
C MET A 1 -9.13 8.81 -13.62
N ALA A 2 -8.23 9.03 -14.58
CA ALA A 2 -7.28 7.98 -14.95
C ALA A 2 -6.43 7.63 -13.71
N VAL A 3 -6.37 6.35 -13.36
CA VAL A 3 -5.49 5.87 -12.27
C VAL A 3 -4.14 5.61 -12.91
N PHE A 4 -3.15 6.45 -12.57
CA PHE A 4 -1.79 6.32 -13.06
C PHE A 4 -0.85 6.06 -11.88
N ARG A 5 -0.01 5.03 -12.01
CA ARG A 5 0.99 4.65 -11.01
C ARG A 5 2.37 5.04 -11.53
N GLN A 6 3.03 5.94 -10.81
CA GLN A 6 4.38 6.39 -11.13
C GLN A 6 5.40 5.44 -10.50
N ILE A 7 6.42 5.07 -11.27
CA ILE A 7 7.56 4.31 -10.78
C ILE A 7 8.82 5.09 -11.11
N TYR A 8 9.63 5.37 -10.08
CA TYR A 8 10.90 6.04 -10.26
C TYR A 8 11.86 5.13 -11.01
N THR A 9 12.58 5.68 -11.99
CA THR A 9 13.59 4.94 -12.77
C THR A 9 14.72 4.39 -11.89
N SER A 10 14.97 5.02 -10.74
CA SER A 10 15.90 4.55 -9.72
C SER A 10 15.57 3.15 -9.17
N PHE A 11 14.35 2.64 -9.42
CA PHE A 11 13.98 1.25 -9.18
C PHE A 11 15.00 0.28 -9.81
N TRP A 12 15.44 0.53 -11.04
CA TRP A 12 16.34 -0.37 -11.77
C TRP A 12 17.80 -0.28 -11.32
N THR A 13 18.14 0.75 -10.54
CA THR A 13 19.49 0.97 -9.99
C THR A 13 19.55 0.66 -8.50
N ASP A 14 18.45 0.21 -7.90
CA ASP A 14 18.45 -0.21 -6.50
C ASP A 14 19.27 -1.52 -6.36
N PRO A 15 20.30 -1.57 -5.47
CA PRO A 15 21.16 -2.74 -5.35
C PRO A 15 20.40 -4.03 -5.05
N LYS A 16 19.32 -3.96 -4.25
CA LYS A 16 18.50 -5.14 -3.96
C LYS A 16 17.81 -5.66 -5.21
N VAL A 17 17.29 -4.74 -6.04
CA VAL A 17 16.68 -5.10 -7.33
C VAL A 17 17.73 -5.66 -8.30
N GLN A 18 18.95 -5.16 -8.30
CA GLN A 18 20.00 -5.62 -9.20
C GLN A 18 20.59 -6.97 -8.80
N GLU A 19 20.88 -7.17 -7.51
CA GLU A 19 21.69 -8.27 -7.02
C GLU A 19 20.87 -9.39 -6.37
N GLU A 20 19.75 -9.08 -5.74
CA GLU A 20 18.96 -10.07 -4.98
C GLU A 20 17.70 -10.54 -5.70
N PHE A 21 17.17 -9.77 -6.65
CA PHE A 21 15.91 -10.10 -7.32
C PHE A 21 16.12 -10.93 -8.58
N SER A 22 15.41 -12.05 -8.66
CA SER A 22 15.24 -12.80 -9.91
C SER A 22 14.39 -12.02 -10.93
N VAL A 23 14.31 -12.53 -12.17
CA VAL A 23 13.44 -11.94 -13.21
C VAL A 23 11.97 -11.99 -12.79
N GLU A 24 11.56 -13.08 -12.14
CA GLU A 24 10.23 -13.22 -11.55
C GLU A 24 10.02 -12.22 -10.43
N ASP A 25 10.99 -12.02 -9.54
CA ASP A 25 10.87 -11.06 -8.45
C ASP A 25 10.70 -9.62 -8.98
N LYS A 26 11.46 -9.25 -10.02
CA LYS A 26 11.32 -7.94 -10.70
C LYS A 26 9.93 -7.77 -11.30
N THR A 27 9.47 -8.79 -12.03
CA THR A 27 8.15 -8.81 -12.66
C THR A 27 7.04 -8.70 -11.62
N PHE A 28 7.12 -9.48 -10.56
CA PHE A 28 6.13 -9.48 -9.48
C PHE A 28 6.09 -8.14 -8.76
N PHE A 29 7.25 -7.57 -8.41
CA PHE A 29 7.23 -6.29 -7.70
C PHE A 29 6.67 -5.18 -8.58
N MET A 30 7.08 -5.11 -9.85
CA MET A 30 6.50 -4.17 -10.81
C MET A 30 4.99 -4.33 -10.91
N TYR A 31 4.51 -5.56 -11.04
CA TYR A 31 3.09 -5.88 -11.06
C TYR A 31 2.36 -5.42 -9.79
N LEU A 32 2.92 -5.66 -8.60
CA LEU A 32 2.33 -5.19 -7.34
C LEU A 32 2.19 -3.65 -7.32
N LEU A 33 3.15 -2.93 -7.91
CA LEU A 33 3.13 -1.48 -7.96
C LEU A 33 2.11 -0.91 -8.97
N THR A 34 1.77 -1.65 -10.03
CA THR A 34 1.02 -1.11 -11.18
C THR A 34 -0.30 -1.78 -11.51
N ASN A 35 -0.66 -2.90 -10.89
CA ASN A 35 -1.92 -3.59 -11.19
C ASN A 35 -3.14 -2.70 -10.88
N SER A 36 -4.27 -3.02 -11.50
CA SER A 36 -5.52 -2.25 -11.39
C SER A 36 -6.15 -2.28 -10.00
N HIS A 37 -5.75 -3.20 -9.13
CA HIS A 37 -6.24 -3.31 -7.76
C HIS A 37 -5.47 -2.40 -6.80
N SER A 38 -4.30 -1.88 -7.19
CA SER A 38 -3.48 -1.03 -6.34
C SER A 38 -4.23 0.24 -5.90
N THR A 39 -4.14 0.55 -4.61
CA THR A 39 -4.77 1.72 -3.97
C THR A 39 -3.75 2.82 -3.68
N GLN A 40 -4.20 4.03 -3.37
CA GLN A 40 -3.31 5.12 -2.97
C GLN A 40 -2.59 4.82 -1.64
N ILE A 41 -3.21 4.05 -0.75
CA ILE A 41 -2.63 3.64 0.54
C ILE A 41 -1.65 2.47 0.45
N GLY A 42 -1.57 1.76 -0.70
CA GLY A 42 -0.66 0.63 -0.88
C GLY A 42 -1.11 -0.65 -0.16
N ILE A 43 -2.40 -0.73 0.18
CA ILE A 43 -3.07 -1.88 0.77
C ILE A 43 -4.30 -2.20 -0.07
N TYR A 44 -4.39 -3.41 -0.58
CA TYR A 44 -5.50 -3.78 -1.45
C TYR A 44 -5.74 -5.29 -1.49
N GLN A 45 -6.95 -5.69 -1.88
CA GLN A 45 -7.32 -7.09 -1.99
C GLN A 45 -6.83 -7.69 -3.31
N ILE A 46 -6.11 -8.80 -3.22
CA ILE A 46 -5.67 -9.58 -4.38
C ILE A 46 -5.43 -11.03 -4.00
N THR A 47 -5.85 -11.97 -4.84
CA THR A 47 -5.60 -13.40 -4.60
C THR A 47 -4.36 -13.90 -5.33
N LYS A 48 -3.71 -14.93 -4.79
CA LYS A 48 -2.60 -15.62 -5.47
C LYS A 48 -3.00 -16.18 -6.85
N LYS A 49 -4.28 -16.58 -7.01
CA LYS A 49 -4.83 -17.03 -8.29
C LYS A 49 -4.94 -15.88 -9.32
N GLN A 50 -5.36 -14.69 -8.89
CA GLN A 50 -5.38 -13.50 -9.76
C GLN A 50 -3.97 -13.11 -10.19
N ILE A 51 -3.01 -13.08 -9.25
CA ILE A 51 -1.60 -12.82 -9.55
C ILE A 51 -1.08 -13.82 -10.61
N ALA A 52 -1.32 -15.11 -10.40
CA ALA A 52 -0.90 -16.14 -11.34
C ALA A 52 -1.53 -15.93 -12.73
N PHE A 53 -2.84 -15.66 -12.78
CA PHE A 53 -3.57 -15.43 -14.03
C PHE A 53 -3.09 -14.19 -14.79
N GLU A 54 -2.99 -13.04 -14.11
CA GLU A 54 -2.65 -11.76 -14.75
C GLU A 54 -1.20 -11.70 -15.23
N ILE A 55 -0.27 -12.33 -14.51
CA ILE A 55 1.14 -12.40 -14.91
C ILE A 55 1.38 -13.53 -15.94
N GLY A 56 0.48 -14.52 -16.01
CA GLY A 56 0.66 -15.70 -16.87
C GLY A 56 1.55 -16.77 -16.25
N TRP A 57 1.54 -16.89 -14.92
CA TRP A 57 2.28 -17.89 -14.16
C TRP A 57 1.39 -19.06 -13.74
N THR A 58 2.04 -20.18 -13.43
CA THR A 58 1.37 -21.22 -12.65
C THR A 58 1.20 -20.77 -11.20
N LEU A 59 0.27 -21.41 -10.48
CA LEU A 59 0.01 -21.07 -9.08
C LEU A 59 1.22 -21.39 -8.19
N GLU A 60 2.00 -22.40 -8.54
CA GLU A 60 3.23 -22.80 -7.85
C GLU A 60 4.27 -21.68 -7.90
N VAL A 61 4.51 -21.09 -9.08
CA VAL A 61 5.44 -19.97 -9.26
C VAL A 61 4.96 -18.75 -8.47
N ALA A 62 3.68 -18.40 -8.60
CA ALA A 62 3.10 -17.27 -7.86
C ALA A 62 3.21 -17.47 -6.33
N ASN A 63 2.98 -18.69 -5.83
CA ASN A 63 3.15 -19.02 -4.42
C ASN A 63 4.61 -18.86 -3.97
N ALA A 64 5.57 -19.40 -4.73
CA ALA A 64 6.98 -19.34 -4.39
C ALA A 64 7.51 -17.90 -4.37
N VAL A 65 7.15 -17.08 -5.36
CA VAL A 65 7.53 -15.66 -5.42
C VAL A 65 6.89 -14.87 -4.28
N MET A 66 5.58 -15.08 -4.03
CA MET A 66 4.88 -14.44 -2.91
C MET A 66 5.56 -14.78 -1.57
N ASP A 67 5.92 -16.04 -1.35
CA ASP A 67 6.61 -16.47 -0.13
C ASP A 67 7.97 -15.78 0.04
N ARG A 68 8.77 -15.67 -1.02
CA ARG A 68 10.02 -14.90 -1.00
C ARG A 68 9.78 -13.44 -0.61
N PHE A 69 8.75 -12.81 -1.16
CA PHE A 69 8.45 -11.40 -0.85
C PHE A 69 8.02 -11.18 0.61
N ILE A 70 7.32 -12.14 1.21
CA ILE A 70 6.88 -12.11 2.60
C ILE A 70 8.06 -12.43 3.54
N ASN A 71 8.76 -13.54 3.31
CA ASN A 71 9.69 -14.13 4.28
C ASN A 71 11.16 -13.74 4.05
N HIS A 72 11.61 -13.74 2.79
CA HIS A 72 13.00 -13.47 2.43
C HIS A 72 13.25 -11.97 2.27
N HIS A 73 12.61 -11.36 1.26
CA HIS A 73 12.78 -9.94 0.94
C HIS A 73 12.12 -9.05 2.00
N LYS A 74 11.02 -9.52 2.62
CA LYS A 74 10.21 -8.78 3.61
C LYS A 74 9.73 -7.43 3.07
N ASN A 75 9.37 -7.41 1.79
CA ASN A 75 8.90 -6.23 1.07
C ASN A 75 7.37 -6.09 1.12
N ILE A 76 6.65 -7.13 1.56
CA ILE A 76 5.19 -7.12 1.66
C ILE A 76 4.73 -7.84 2.92
N LYS A 77 3.48 -7.58 3.31
CA LYS A 77 2.70 -8.42 4.22
C LYS A 77 1.44 -8.87 3.49
N TYR A 78 1.03 -10.13 3.67
CA TYR A 78 -0.17 -10.67 3.05
C TYR A 78 -1.03 -11.36 4.10
N ASN A 79 -2.30 -11.00 4.17
CA ASN A 79 -3.29 -11.67 5.00
C ASN A 79 -4.08 -12.67 4.13
N THR A 80 -4.05 -13.95 4.49
CA THR A 80 -4.71 -15.01 3.71
C THR A 80 -6.23 -15.01 3.87
N GLU A 81 -6.75 -14.53 5.00
CA GLU A 81 -8.19 -14.51 5.32
C GLU A 81 -8.88 -13.37 4.58
N THR A 82 -8.36 -12.14 4.73
CA THR A 82 -8.90 -10.96 4.05
C THR A 82 -8.49 -10.91 2.58
N ARG A 83 -7.43 -11.64 2.22
CA ARG A 83 -6.78 -11.65 0.89
C ARG A 83 -6.21 -10.29 0.53
N GLU A 84 -5.72 -9.57 1.54
CA GLU A 84 -5.13 -8.24 1.39
C GLU A 84 -3.60 -8.32 1.41
N ILE A 85 -2.99 -7.50 0.56
CA ILE A 85 -1.55 -7.29 0.53
C ILE A 85 -1.25 -5.85 0.96
N ALA A 86 -0.17 -5.66 1.71
CA ALA A 86 0.39 -4.36 2.05
C ALA A 86 1.83 -4.28 1.58
N ILE A 87 2.18 -3.21 0.86
CA ILE A 87 3.51 -3.02 0.28
C ILE A 87 4.36 -2.16 1.21
N LYS A 88 5.52 -2.70 1.61
CA LYS A 88 6.49 -1.97 2.43
C LYS A 88 7.02 -0.77 1.65
N ASN A 89 7.27 0.32 2.36
CA ASN A 89 7.81 1.55 1.79
C ASN A 89 6.91 2.24 0.75
N TRP A 90 5.63 1.85 0.64
CA TRP A 90 4.71 2.47 -0.32
C TRP A 90 4.56 3.97 -0.09
N GLY A 91 4.39 4.40 1.16
CA GLY A 91 4.17 5.80 1.53
C GLY A 91 5.29 6.73 1.10
N LYS A 92 6.54 6.27 1.21
CA LYS A 92 7.74 7.02 0.82
C LYS A 92 7.69 7.47 -0.65
N TYR A 93 7.24 6.59 -1.54
CA TYR A 93 7.29 6.84 -2.98
C TYR A 93 5.97 7.39 -3.53
N ASN A 94 4.83 7.02 -2.94
CA ASN A 94 3.50 7.30 -3.50
C ASN A 94 2.71 8.37 -2.75
N LEU A 95 3.06 8.70 -1.49
CA LEU A 95 2.37 9.71 -0.67
C LEU A 95 3.18 11.01 -0.57
N THR A 96 3.77 11.42 -1.69
CA THR A 96 4.61 12.63 -1.79
C THR A 96 3.80 13.91 -1.99
N LYS A 97 2.53 13.82 -2.39
CA LYS A 97 1.63 14.97 -2.57
C LYS A 97 0.47 14.88 -1.58
N GLY A 98 0.11 16.03 -1.01
CA GLY A 98 -1.02 16.17 -0.11
C GLY A 98 -2.17 16.93 -0.77
N GLY A 99 -3.05 17.47 0.06
CA GLY A 99 -4.20 18.26 -0.38
C GLY A 99 -5.51 17.49 -0.27
N LYS A 100 -6.61 18.25 -0.28
CA LYS A 100 -7.95 17.73 0.02
C LYS A 100 -8.37 16.52 -0.81
N PRO A 101 -8.18 16.48 -2.15
CA PRO A 101 -8.60 15.32 -2.94
C PRO A 101 -7.86 14.04 -2.58
N ILE A 102 -6.57 14.14 -2.21
CA ILE A 102 -5.77 13.00 -1.78
C ILE A 102 -6.24 12.53 -0.40
N VAL A 103 -6.40 13.45 0.55
CA VAL A 103 -6.87 13.13 1.91
C VAL A 103 -8.23 12.44 1.90
N ASP A 104 -9.17 12.94 1.09
CA ASP A 104 -10.50 12.33 0.95
C ASP A 104 -10.42 10.90 0.39
N LEU A 105 -9.51 10.66 -0.57
CA LEU A 105 -9.25 9.33 -1.11
C LEU A 105 -8.60 8.39 -0.08
N LEU A 106 -7.60 8.85 0.67
CA LEU A 106 -6.96 8.06 1.73
C LEU A 106 -7.98 7.63 2.78
N ASN A 107 -8.83 8.55 3.24
CA ASN A 107 -9.88 8.26 4.21
C ASN A 107 -10.90 7.25 3.69
N LYS A 108 -11.20 7.28 2.38
CA LYS A 108 -12.07 6.29 1.75
C LYS A 108 -11.40 4.91 1.73
N GLU A 109 -10.17 4.82 1.23
CA GLU A 109 -9.48 3.54 1.07
C GLU A 109 -9.13 2.91 2.43
N LEU A 110 -8.77 3.70 3.44
CA LEU A 110 -8.51 3.19 4.80
C LEU A 110 -9.74 2.49 5.39
N LYS A 111 -10.95 3.01 5.11
CA LYS A 111 -12.22 2.39 5.53
C LYS A 111 -12.52 1.06 4.86
N GLU A 112 -11.92 0.80 3.70
CA GLU A 112 -12.12 -0.43 2.94
C GLU A 112 -11.16 -1.56 3.40
N VAL A 113 -10.10 -1.23 4.16
CA VAL A 113 -9.15 -2.20 4.70
C VAL A 113 -9.78 -3.02 5.81
N LYS A 114 -9.69 -4.34 5.69
CA LYS A 114 -10.26 -5.30 6.66
C LYS A 114 -9.26 -5.68 7.74
N ASP A 115 -7.99 -5.92 7.38
CA ASP A 115 -6.91 -6.18 8.32
C ASP A 115 -6.21 -4.87 8.74
N ILE A 116 -6.59 -4.35 9.90
CA ILE A 116 -6.02 -3.12 10.46
C ILE A 116 -4.51 -3.22 10.75
N GLU A 117 -3.96 -4.42 10.93
CA GLU A 117 -2.53 -4.61 11.15
C GLU A 117 -1.71 -4.39 9.87
N LEU A 118 -2.35 -4.37 8.70
CA LEU A 118 -1.73 -3.94 7.45
C LEU A 118 -1.54 -2.42 7.40
N ILE A 119 -2.46 -1.66 8.01
CA ILE A 119 -2.34 -0.19 8.12
C ILE A 119 -1.12 0.15 8.97
N LYS A 120 -1.00 -0.48 10.14
CA LYS A 120 0.19 -0.34 10.99
C LYS A 120 1.50 -0.66 10.27
N TYR A 121 1.47 -1.67 9.39
CA TYR A 121 2.66 -2.10 8.65
C TYR A 121 3.20 -1.01 7.70
N VAL A 122 2.32 -0.18 7.09
CA VAL A 122 2.75 0.83 6.12
C VAL A 122 3.12 2.19 6.73
N ILE A 123 2.60 2.51 7.92
CA ILE A 123 2.82 3.78 8.65
C ILE A 123 4.30 4.21 8.70
N PRO A 124 5.27 3.34 9.07
CA PRO A 124 6.66 3.75 9.25
C PRO A 124 7.31 4.36 7.99
N SER A 125 6.76 4.06 6.82
CA SER A 125 7.28 4.57 5.55
C SER A 125 6.73 5.91 5.10
N ILE A 126 5.71 6.44 5.78
CA ILE A 126 5.06 7.69 5.39
C ILE A 126 5.89 8.85 5.93
N GLU A 127 6.58 9.59 5.07
CA GLU A 127 7.49 10.67 5.50
C GLU A 127 6.75 11.94 5.93
N LYS A 128 5.64 12.25 5.27
CA LYS A 128 4.81 13.42 5.55
C LYS A 128 4.01 13.25 6.83
N SER A 129 4.23 14.11 7.82
CA SER A 129 3.62 14.00 9.15
C SER A 129 2.10 14.17 9.14
N ASP A 130 1.57 15.06 8.30
CA ASP A 130 0.13 15.27 8.10
C ASP A 130 -0.56 14.02 7.55
N ILE A 131 0.07 13.37 6.56
CA ILE A 131 -0.45 12.11 5.99
C ILE A 131 -0.29 10.95 6.96
N ARG A 132 0.88 10.85 7.62
CA ARG A 132 1.15 9.78 8.60
C ARG A 132 0.12 9.80 9.72
N LYS A 133 -0.20 10.99 10.22
CA LYS A 133 -1.19 11.18 11.28
C LYS A 133 -2.57 10.62 10.90
N ILE A 134 -2.99 10.74 9.64
CA ILE A 134 -4.28 10.17 9.18
C ILE A 134 -4.30 8.65 9.37
N PHE A 135 -3.20 7.97 9.03
CA PHE A 135 -3.09 6.51 9.18
C PHE A 135 -3.00 6.11 10.65
N GLU A 136 -2.26 6.86 11.47
CA GLU A 136 -2.12 6.63 12.91
C GLU A 136 -3.48 6.81 13.62
N ASP A 137 -4.16 7.93 13.37
CA ASP A 137 -5.48 8.24 13.95
C ASP A 137 -6.49 7.15 13.54
N TYR A 138 -6.48 6.71 12.28
CA TYR A 138 -7.37 5.63 11.81
C TYR A 138 -7.04 4.28 12.47
N TYR A 139 -5.76 3.92 12.59
CA TYR A 139 -5.34 2.66 13.21
C TYR A 139 -5.74 2.58 14.69
N GLU A 140 -5.45 3.62 15.47
CA GLU A 140 -5.79 3.65 16.90
C GLU A 140 -7.30 3.60 17.12
N MET A 141 -8.07 4.31 16.31
CA MET A 141 -9.53 4.25 16.37
C MET A 141 -10.06 2.86 16.03
N ALA A 142 -9.62 2.27 14.92
CA ALA A 142 -10.10 0.96 14.49
C ALA A 142 -9.73 -0.15 15.50
N LYS A 143 -8.59 -0.01 16.16
CA LYS A 143 -8.13 -0.89 17.25
C LYS A 143 -9.01 -0.79 18.50
N ASN A 144 -9.51 0.41 18.82
CA ASN A 144 -10.39 0.64 19.97
C ASN A 144 -11.86 0.24 19.73
N GLY A 145 -12.21 -0.14 18.50
CA GLY A 145 -13.58 -0.52 18.14
C GLY A 145 -14.52 0.66 17.91
N ASP A 146 -13.97 1.87 17.81
CA ASP A 146 -14.74 3.10 17.57
C ASP A 146 -15.01 3.31 16.07
N SER A 147 -16.13 3.96 15.72
CA SER A 147 -16.47 4.27 14.32
C SER A 147 -15.85 5.59 13.84
N TYR A 148 -15.27 5.62 12.63
CA TYR A 148 -14.57 6.80 12.08
C TYR A 148 -15.54 7.88 11.58
N ASP A 149 -15.77 8.90 12.40
CA ASP A 149 -16.45 10.11 11.96
C ASP A 149 -15.46 11.12 11.33
N THR A 150 -15.56 11.26 10.01
CA THR A 150 -14.82 12.24 9.19
C THR A 150 -15.16 13.70 9.47
N SER A 151 -16.14 14.01 10.34
CA SER A 151 -16.58 15.37 10.63
C SER A 151 -15.52 16.23 11.33
N THR A 152 -14.64 15.64 12.15
CA THR A 152 -13.68 16.38 13.01
C THR A 152 -12.35 16.74 12.33
N ILE A 153 -11.97 16.05 11.25
CA ILE A 153 -10.78 16.41 10.46
C ILE A 153 -11.07 17.62 9.55
N ARG A 154 -12.34 17.84 9.18
CA ARG A 154 -12.78 18.99 8.37
C ARG A 154 -12.39 20.33 8.98
N GLU A 155 -12.24 20.43 10.30
CA GLU A 155 -11.87 21.68 10.98
C GLU A 155 -10.36 21.90 11.11
N ARG A 156 -9.52 20.86 10.99
CA ARG A 156 -8.08 20.96 11.24
C ARG A 156 -7.23 21.27 10.00
N VAL A 157 -7.75 21.04 8.80
CA VAL A 157 -6.98 21.16 7.53
C VAL A 157 -7.29 22.45 6.76
N VAL A 158 -8.27 23.25 7.19
CA VAL A 158 -8.51 24.58 6.61
C VAL A 158 -7.57 25.56 7.31
N PRO A 159 -6.56 26.15 6.63
CA PRO A 159 -5.85 27.27 7.22
C PRO A 159 -6.89 28.36 7.44
N ARG A 160 -7.03 28.85 8.68
CA ARG A 160 -7.74 30.09 8.93
C ARG A 160 -6.93 31.21 8.27
N TYR A 161 -7.21 31.48 7.00
CA TYR A 161 -6.86 32.76 6.43
C TYR A 161 -7.80 33.79 7.05
N GLY A 162 -7.21 34.67 7.86
CA GLY A 162 -7.87 35.89 8.31
C GLY A 162 -8.05 36.88 7.16
#